data_AF-A0A6A9QL20-F1
#
_entry.id   AF-A0A6A9QL20-F1
#
_cell.length_a   1.000
_cell.length_b   1.000
_cell.length_c   1.000
_cell.angle_alpha   90.00
_cell.angle_beta   90.00
_cell.angle_gamma   90.00
#
_symmetry.space_group_name_H-M   'P 1'
#
loop_
_entity.id
_entity.type
_entity.pdbx_description
1 polymer ?
#
loop_
_entity_poly.entity_id
_entity_poly.type
_entity_poly.pdbx_seq_one_letter_code
_entity_poly.pdbx_strand_id
1 'polypeptide(L)'
;MTLEELKRMVNFIDFPSSSKEEEFKAIQIVYRYVCPFCLAHFEKKHAMYKHLKNEKIDECPFCGWKTRTKRRWADMKKHLIQSHRVTL
;
A
#
# COMPACT_ATOMS: atom_id res chain seq x y z
N MET A 1 29.70 17.71 -11.52
CA MET A 1 28.44 17.47 -10.78
C MET A 1 28.79 16.68 -9.52
N THR A 2 28.62 17.31 -8.37
CA THR A 2 29.00 16.83 -7.04
C THR A 2 27.79 16.25 -6.30
N LEU A 3 28.04 15.47 -5.24
CA LEU A 3 27.00 14.89 -4.40
C LEU A 3 26.09 15.94 -3.75
N GLU A 4 26.63 17.13 -3.45
CA GLU A 4 25.89 18.23 -2.83
C GLU A 4 24.96 18.93 -3.82
N GLU A 5 25.41 19.08 -5.07
CA GLU A 5 24.57 19.57 -6.18
C GLU A 5 23.41 18.62 -6.47
N LEU A 6 23.67 17.31 -6.47
CA LEU A 6 22.65 16.26 -6.61
C LEU A 6 21.61 16.30 -5.48
N LYS A 7 22.04 16.42 -4.21
CA LYS A 7 21.12 16.51 -3.06
C LYS A 7 20.24 17.75 -3.11
N ARG A 8 20.78 18.89 -3.53
CA ARG A 8 19.98 20.12 -3.72
C ARG A 8 18.94 19.92 -4.81
N MET A 9 19.30 19.32 -5.94
CA MET A 9 18.35 19.04 -7.02
C MET A 9 17.21 18.13 -6.56
N VAL A 10 17.50 17.07 -5.80
CA VAL A 10 16.47 16.17 -5.25
C VAL A 10 15.54 16.88 -4.25
N ASN A 11 16.08 17.79 -3.43
CA ASN A 11 15.27 18.56 -2.46
C ASN A 11 14.30 19.57 -3.13
N PHE A 12 14.56 19.99 -4.37
CA PHE A 12 13.66 20.85 -5.15
C PHE A 12 12.67 20.06 -6.02
N ILE A 13 12.77 18.73 -6.06
CA ILE A 13 11.72 17.90 -6.64
C ILE A 13 10.61 17.84 -5.60
N ASP A 14 9.60 18.68 -5.81
CA ASP A 14 8.28 18.49 -5.20
C ASP A 14 7.78 17.14 -5.73
N PHE A 15 8.05 16.06 -4.97
CA PHE A 15 7.47 14.77 -5.28
C PHE A 15 5.97 14.97 -5.15
N PRO A 16 5.19 14.90 -6.25
CA PRO A 16 3.74 15.08 -6.18
C PRO A 16 3.27 14.12 -5.11
N SER A 17 2.60 14.66 -4.07
CA SER A 17 2.14 13.95 -2.88
C SER A 17 1.77 12.52 -3.25
N SER A 18 2.68 11.55 -3.04
CA SER A 18 2.52 10.25 -3.65
C SER A 18 1.27 9.64 -3.08
N SER A 19 0.38 9.19 -3.95
CA SER A 19 -0.79 8.47 -3.49
C SER A 19 -0.32 7.26 -2.70
N LYS A 20 -1.06 6.86 -1.65
CA LYS A 20 -0.77 5.62 -0.92
C LYS A 20 -0.64 4.40 -1.83
N GLU A 21 -1.30 4.43 -2.99
CA GLU A 21 -1.21 3.39 -4.01
C GLU A 21 0.17 3.36 -4.69
N GLU A 22 0.77 4.52 -4.98
CA GLU A 22 2.13 4.62 -5.55
C GLU A 22 3.19 4.18 -4.54
N GLU A 23 3.07 4.61 -3.28
CA GLU A 23 3.95 4.15 -2.20
C GLU A 23 3.89 2.63 -2.04
N PHE A 24 2.68 2.07 -2.04
CA PHE A 24 2.48 0.63 -1.98
C PHE A 24 3.14 -0.10 -3.14
N LYS A 25 2.96 0.37 -4.37
CA LYS A 25 3.59 -0.22 -5.56
C LYS A 25 5.11 -0.16 -5.50
N ALA A 26 5.67 0.96 -5.05
CA ALA A 26 7.11 1.10 -4.89
C ALA A 26 7.68 0.07 -3.89
N ILE A 27 7.01 -0.11 -2.75
CA ILE A 27 7.43 -1.08 -1.73
C ILE A 27 7.25 -2.52 -2.25
N GLN A 28 6.22 -2.81 -3.06
CA GLN A 28 6.02 -4.13 -3.66
C GLN A 28 7.12 -4.55 -4.65
N ILE A 29 7.87 -3.61 -5.22
CA ILE A 29 9.04 -3.93 -6.07
C ILE A 29 10.14 -4.60 -5.23
N VAL A 30 10.29 -4.17 -3.97
CA VAL A 30 11.35 -4.65 -3.07
C VAL A 30 10.86 -5.83 -2.23
N TYR A 31 9.62 -5.77 -1.74
CA TYR A 31 9.06 -6.75 -0.82
C TYR A 31 7.83 -7.43 -1.40
N ARG A 32 7.85 -8.77 -1.40
CA ARG A 32 6.75 -9.56 -1.98
C ARG A 32 5.44 -9.51 -1.18
N TYR A 33 5.52 -9.37 0.14
CA TYR A 33 4.35 -9.39 1.02
C TYR A 33 4.26 -8.09 1.78
N VAL A 34 3.42 -7.18 1.30
CA VAL A 34 3.26 -5.81 1.82
C VAL A 34 1.80 -5.58 2.15
N CYS A 35 1.53 -5.00 3.30
CA CYS A 35 0.18 -4.57 3.66
C CYS A 35 -0.18 -3.29 2.89
N PRO A 36 -1.29 -3.26 2.12
CA PRO A 36 -1.71 -2.06 1.39
C PRO A 36 -2.27 -0.94 2.30
N PHE A 37 -2.46 -1.17 3.60
CA PHE A 37 -3.05 -0.21 4.53
C PHE A 37 -2.00 0.53 5.37
N CYS A 38 -1.05 -0.22 5.93
CA CYS A 38 0.01 0.32 6.79
C CYS A 38 1.42 0.25 6.16
N LEU A 39 1.53 -0.28 4.93
CA LEU A 39 2.79 -0.44 4.19
C LEU A 39 3.83 -1.34 4.86
N ALA A 40 3.48 -2.03 5.95
CA ALA A 40 4.37 -2.99 6.60
C ALA A 40 4.66 -4.17 5.67
N HIS A 41 5.93 -4.58 5.60
CA HIS A 41 6.36 -5.76 4.87
C HIS A 41 6.48 -6.97 5.81
N PHE A 42 6.30 -8.16 5.25
CA PHE A 42 6.34 -9.43 5.96
C PHE A 42 7.21 -10.43 5.20
N GLU A 43 7.90 -11.31 5.92
CA GLU A 43 8.70 -12.37 5.28
C GLU A 43 7.83 -13.49 4.69
N LYS A 44 6.63 -13.70 5.25
CA LYS A 44 5.74 -14.80 4.91
C LYS A 44 4.34 -14.30 4.56
N LYS A 45 3.76 -14.88 3.51
CA LYS A 45 2.37 -14.63 3.10
C LYS A 45 1.40 -14.79 4.27
N HIS A 46 1.47 -15.91 5.00
CA HIS A 46 0.55 -16.19 6.11
C HIS A 46 0.59 -15.11 7.22
N ALA A 47 1.77 -14.54 7.51
CA ALA A 47 1.91 -13.48 8.51
C ALA A 47 1.18 -12.21 8.07
N MET A 48 1.36 -11.80 6.81
CA MET A 48 0.64 -10.67 6.22
C MET A 48 -0.88 -10.89 6.26
N TYR A 49 -1.35 -12.09 5.90
CA TYR A 49 -2.79 -12.41 5.93
C TYR A 49 -3.38 -12.40 7.35
N LYS A 50 -2.64 -12.88 8.35
CA LYS A 50 -3.05 -12.83 9.75
C LYS A 50 -3.14 -11.38 10.24
N HIS A 51 -2.18 -10.54 9.86
CA HIS A 51 -2.20 -9.10 10.12
C HIS A 51 -3.46 -8.45 9.50
N LEU A 52 -3.70 -8.65 8.20
CA LEU A 52 -4.85 -8.08 7.48
C LEU A 52 -6.21 -8.55 8.03
N LYS A 53 -6.29 -9.78 8.54
CA LYS A 53 -7.51 -10.32 9.16
C LYS A 53 -7.83 -9.64 10.49
N ASN A 54 -6.81 -9.20 11.22
CA ASN A 54 -6.95 -8.54 12.51
C ASN A 54 -7.10 -7.01 12.38
N GLU A 55 -6.69 -6.43 11.27
CA GLU A 55 -6.91 -5.01 11.00
C GLU A 55 -8.38 -4.70 10.76
N LYS A 56 -8.90 -3.68 11.44
CA LYS A 56 -10.25 -3.17 11.25
C LYS A 56 -10.26 -2.25 10.03
N ILE A 57 -10.40 -2.86 8.85
CA ILE A 57 -10.43 -2.14 7.58
C ILE A 57 -11.88 -1.86 7.20
N ASP A 58 -12.31 -0.61 7.38
CA ASP A 58 -13.64 -0.14 7.02
C ASP A 58 -13.65 0.63 5.69
N GLU A 59 -12.50 1.15 5.27
CA GLU A 59 -12.33 2.05 4.13
C GLU A 59 -11.04 1.74 3.37
N CYS A 60 -11.10 1.84 2.04
CA CYS A 60 -9.96 1.63 1.16
C CYS A 60 -9.01 2.84 1.22
N PRO A 61 -7.70 2.64 1.48
CA PRO A 61 -6.72 3.72 1.60
C PRO A 61 -6.37 4.37 0.26
N PHE A 62 -6.79 3.77 -0.87
CA PHE A 62 -6.46 4.25 -2.21
C PHE A 62 -7.59 5.10 -2.82
N CYS A 63 -8.86 4.75 -2.58
CA CYS A 63 -10.00 5.44 -3.19
C CYS A 63 -11.15 5.78 -2.23
N GLY A 64 -11.03 5.50 -0.93
CA GLY A 64 -12.08 5.79 0.05
C GLY A 64 -13.31 4.86 -0.03
N TRP A 65 -13.26 3.78 -0.81
CA TRP A 65 -14.36 2.83 -0.92
C TRP A 65 -14.62 2.09 0.42
N LYS A 66 -15.90 1.97 0.82
CA LYS A 66 -16.31 1.38 2.10
C LYS A 66 -17.04 0.06 1.93
N THR A 67 -16.74 -0.92 2.78
CA THR A 67 -17.48 -2.20 2.78
C THR A 67 -18.84 -2.03 3.46
N ARG A 68 -19.92 -2.60 2.89
CA ARG A 68 -21.28 -2.53 3.47
C ARG A 68 -21.58 -3.64 4.49
N THR A 69 -20.68 -4.62 4.63
CA THR A 69 -20.92 -5.92 5.28
C THR A 69 -19.87 -6.23 6.35
N LYS A 70 -20.25 -6.96 7.40
CA LYS A 70 -19.33 -7.39 8.48
C LYS A 70 -18.17 -8.30 8.00
N ARG A 71 -18.22 -8.84 6.78
CA ARG A 71 -17.12 -9.61 6.13
C ARG A 71 -16.10 -8.69 5.46
N ARG A 72 -15.54 -7.77 6.26
CA ARG A 72 -14.69 -6.65 5.84
C ARG A 72 -13.51 -7.04 4.95
N TRP A 73 -12.78 -8.10 5.31
CA TRP A 73 -11.54 -8.45 4.58
C TRP A 73 -11.79 -9.09 3.21
N ALA A 74 -12.76 -10.00 3.07
CA ALA A 74 -12.99 -10.70 1.81
C ALA A 74 -13.47 -9.74 0.70
N ASP A 75 -14.40 -8.85 1.06
CA ASP A 75 -14.95 -7.84 0.16
C ASP A 75 -13.90 -6.79 -0.19
N MET A 76 -13.14 -6.31 0.81
CA MET A 76 -12.03 -5.39 0.59
C MET A 76 -10.94 -6.01 -0.30
N LYS A 77 -10.56 -7.27 -0.07
CA LYS A 77 -9.59 -7.97 -0.92
C LYS A 77 -10.05 -8.02 -2.37
N LYS A 78 -11.33 -8.34 -2.61
CA LYS A 78 -11.90 -8.36 -3.96
C LYS A 78 -11.85 -6.96 -4.61
N HIS A 79 -12.23 -5.93 -3.86
CA HIS A 79 -12.13 -4.54 -4.31
C HIS A 79 -10.69 -4.15 -4.67
N LEU A 80 -9.71 -4.43 -3.81
CA LEU A 80 -8.30 -4.13 -4.05
C LEU A 80 -7.75 -4.81 -5.31
N ILE A 81 -8.13 -6.07 -5.56
CA ILE A 81 -7.72 -6.79 -6.77
C ILE A 81 -8.41 -6.22 -8.02
N GLN A 82 -9.70 -5.89 -7.95
CA GLN A 82 -10.48 -5.45 -9.12
C GLN A 82 -10.24 -3.99 -9.49
N SER A 83 -10.21 -3.10 -8.50
CA SER A 83 -10.12 -1.65 -8.70
C SER A 83 -8.69 -1.13 -8.73
N HIS A 84 -7.78 -1.74 -7.97
CA HIS A 84 -6.40 -1.26 -7.80
C HIS A 84 -5.34 -2.27 -8.27
N ARG A 85 -5.75 -3.45 -8.76
CA ARG A 85 -4.86 -4.54 -9.22
C ARG A 85 -3.80 -4.94 -8.19
N VAL A 86 -4.14 -4.84 -6.91
CA VAL A 86 -3.26 -5.20 -5.79
C VAL A 86 -3.07 -6.71 -5.77
N THR A 87 -1.81 -7.15 -5.69
CA THR A 87 -1.47 -8.58 -5.60
C THR A 87 -1.15 -8.94 -4.15
N LEU A 88 -1.92 -9.89 -3.55
CA LEU A 88 -1.86 -10.29 -2.13
C LEU A 88 -1.54 -11.79 -1.90
#